data_AF-A0A8X6XZX9-F1
#
_entry.id   AF-A0A8X6XZX9-F1
#
_cell.length_a   1.000
_cell.length_b   1.000
_cell.length_c   1.000
_cell.angle_alpha   90.00
_cell.angle_beta   90.00
_cell.angle_gamma   90.00
#
_symmetry.space_group_name_H-M   'P 1'
#
loop_
_entity.id
_entity.type
_entity.pdbx_description
1 polymer ?
#
loop_
_entity_poly.entity_id
_entity_poly.type
_entity_poly.pdbx_seq_one_letter_code
_entity_poly.pdbx_strand_id
1 'polypeptide(L)'
;MSVIENFAYVVFSSDLVLGFSRNVLLKILESNDLNVPDEAIIFRGIWRWGRRYCSQINRPLEDKIVVEHIMDMLCCIRCSSIREKDKIPKIALSKMNGCLPKRTCYKTPEDALDYCNSWQTSGSWGKFL
;
A
#
# COMPACT_ATOMS: atom_id res chain seq x y z
N MET A 1 8.40 -4.23 -11.11
CA MET A 1 7.48 -4.74 -10.09
C MET A 1 8.25 -5.61 -9.11
N SER A 2 8.38 -5.15 -7.87
CA SER A 2 8.88 -5.95 -6.75
C SER A 2 7.78 -6.85 -6.19
N VAL A 3 8.16 -7.88 -5.42
CA VAL A 3 7.21 -8.80 -4.75
C VAL A 3 6.20 -8.02 -3.90
N ILE A 4 6.65 -6.99 -3.18
CA ILE A 4 5.78 -6.18 -2.32
C ILE A 4 4.74 -5.40 -3.13
N GLU A 5 5.10 -4.91 -4.32
CA GLU A 5 4.16 -4.18 -5.19
C GLU A 5 3.07 -5.11 -5.74
N ASN A 6 3.43 -6.35 -6.11
CA ASN A 6 2.49 -7.35 -6.62
C ASN A 6 1.52 -7.86 -5.54
N PHE A 7 1.99 -7.97 -4.30
CA PHE A 7 1.22 -8.42 -3.16
C PHE A 7 0.77 -7.27 -2.25
N ALA A 8 0.74 -6.04 -2.75
CA ALA A 8 0.43 -4.85 -1.97
C ALA A 8 -0.93 -4.97 -1.28
N TYR A 9 -1.95 -5.52 -1.96
CA TYR A 9 -3.25 -5.83 -1.36
C TYR A 9 -3.12 -6.66 -0.07
N VAL A 10 -2.36 -7.76 -0.12
CA VAL A 10 -2.15 -8.66 1.03
C VAL A 10 -1.37 -7.94 2.13
N VAL A 11 -0.35 -7.18 1.77
CA VAL A 11 0.47 -6.43 2.73
C VAL A 11 -0.37 -5.42 3.51
N PHE A 12 -1.15 -4.57 2.83
CA PHE A 12 -1.93 -3.51 3.47
C PHE A 12 -3.21 -4.00 4.17
N SER A 13 -3.76 -5.15 3.77
CA SER A 13 -4.92 -5.76 4.42
C SER A 13 -4.57 -6.61 5.66
N SER A 14 -3.33 -7.10 5.77
CA SER A 14 -2.88 -7.96 6.86
C SER A 14 -2.09 -7.23 7.95
N ASP A 15 -1.63 -7.96 8.96
CA ASP A 15 -0.76 -7.44 10.03
C ASP A 15 0.68 -7.22 9.57
N LEU A 16 1.05 -7.69 8.37
CA LEU A 16 2.38 -7.51 7.79
C LEU A 16 2.75 -6.02 7.70
N VAL A 17 1.79 -5.15 7.39
CA VAL A 17 2.00 -3.69 7.32
C VAL A 17 2.63 -3.13 8.61
N LEU A 18 2.31 -3.72 9.77
CA LEU A 18 2.75 -3.26 11.07
C LEU A 18 4.23 -3.56 11.38
N GLY A 19 4.84 -4.49 10.63
CA GLY A 19 6.25 -4.86 10.77
C GLY A 19 7.20 -3.94 9.98
N PHE A 20 6.68 -3.10 9.10
CA PHE A 20 7.51 -2.23 8.27
C PHE A 20 7.92 -0.95 9.01
N SER A 21 9.12 -0.46 8.67
CA SER A 21 9.56 0.87 9.09
C SER A 21 8.89 1.97 8.26
N ARG A 22 8.86 3.19 8.81
CA ARG A 22 8.30 4.39 8.16
C ARG A 22 8.84 4.56 6.72
N ASN A 23 10.16 4.48 6.57
CA ASN A 23 10.84 4.70 5.28
C ASN A 23 10.48 3.64 4.24
N VAL A 24 10.30 2.38 4.67
CA VAL A 24 9.89 1.32 3.75
C VAL A 24 8.46 1.55 3.26
N LEU A 25 7.54 1.90 4.16
CA LEU A 25 6.17 2.22 3.79
C LEU A 25 6.09 3.41 2.82
N LEU A 26 6.83 4.50 3.09
CA LEU A 26 6.91 5.65 2.17
C LEU A 26 7.37 5.22 0.77
N LYS A 27 8.47 4.47 0.68
CA LYS A 27 9.00 4.00 -0.60
C LYS A 27 8.01 3.12 -1.36
N ILE A 28 7.26 2.27 -0.66
CA ILE A 28 6.20 1.45 -1.25
C ILE A 28 5.08 2.35 -1.79
N LEU A 29 4.63 3.33 -0.99
CA LEU A 29 3.53 4.23 -1.35
C LEU A 29 3.83 5.13 -2.55
N GLU A 30 5.09 5.56 -2.70
CA GLU A 30 5.59 6.35 -3.84
C GLU A 30 5.55 5.58 -5.16
N SER A 31 5.61 4.25 -5.14
CA SER A 31 5.45 3.44 -6.34
C SER A 31 4.10 3.74 -7.01
N ASN A 32 4.02 3.77 -8.34
CA ASN A 32 2.75 3.87 -9.07
C ASN A 32 2.13 2.50 -9.36
N ASP A 33 2.90 1.43 -9.18
CA ASP A 33 2.60 0.08 -9.64
C ASP A 33 2.04 -0.84 -8.54
N LEU A 34 1.61 -0.29 -7.40
CA LEU A 34 1.02 -1.13 -6.35
C LEU A 34 -0.28 -1.78 -6.83
N ASN A 35 -0.29 -3.10 -6.78
CA ASN A 35 -1.43 -3.94 -7.14
C ASN A 35 -2.47 -3.94 -6.02
N VAL A 36 -3.35 -2.95 -6.02
CA VAL A 36 -4.43 -2.80 -5.03
C VAL A 36 -5.73 -2.40 -5.72
N PRO A 37 -6.89 -3.02 -5.39
CA PRO A 37 -8.15 -2.73 -6.06
C PRO A 37 -8.79 -1.39 -5.64
N ASP A 38 -8.40 -0.87 -4.47
CA ASP A 38 -8.89 0.38 -3.88
C ASP A 38 -7.84 1.00 -2.96
N GLU A 39 -7.58 2.31 -3.10
CA GLU A 39 -6.70 3.08 -2.22
C GLU A 39 -7.21 3.14 -0.76
N ALA A 40 -8.50 2.87 -0.52
CA ALA A 40 -9.06 2.73 0.82
C ALA A 40 -8.33 1.64 1.63
N ILE A 41 -7.83 0.58 0.96
CA ILE A 41 -7.11 -0.52 1.62
C ILE A 41 -5.73 -0.03 2.09
N ILE A 42 -5.04 0.71 1.23
CA ILE A 42 -3.76 1.35 1.57
C ILE A 42 -3.95 2.29 2.76
N PHE A 43 -4.98 3.15 2.71
CA PHE A 43 -5.31 4.03 3.82
C PHE A 43 -5.52 3.26 5.13
N ARG A 44 -6.34 2.21 5.13
CA ARG A 44 -6.60 1.41 6.35
C ARG A 44 -5.32 0.78 6.90
N GLY A 45 -4.45 0.25 6.03
CA GLY A 45 -3.15 -0.30 6.44
C GLY A 45 -2.25 0.75 7.10
N ILE A 46 -2.10 1.91 6.46
CA ILE A 46 -1.31 3.03 6.98
C ILE A 46 -1.91 3.61 8.27
N TRP A 47 -3.24 3.68 8.37
CA TRP A 47 -3.94 4.15 9.56
C TRP A 47 -3.66 3.24 10.76
N ARG A 48 -3.75 1.92 10.55
CA ARG A 48 -3.42 0.92 11.58
C ARG A 48 -1.96 1.01 12.01
N TRP A 49 -1.05 1.17 11.05
CA TRP A 49 0.36 1.39 11.33
C TRP A 49 0.59 2.67 12.15
N GLY A 50 -0.01 3.79 11.75
CA GLY A 50 0.10 5.08 12.44
C GLY A 50 -0.41 5.03 13.87
N ARG A 51 -1.57 4.41 14.10
CA ARG A 51 -2.10 4.21 15.46
C ARG A 51 -1.18 3.35 16.33
N ARG A 52 -0.64 2.25 15.78
CA ARG A 52 0.33 1.42 16.48
C ARG A 52 1.60 2.21 16.82
N TYR A 53 2.11 2.99 15.87
CA TYR A 53 3.29 3.83 16.09
C TYR A 53 3.03 4.85 17.22
N CYS A 54 1.93 5.61 17.16
CA CYS A 54 1.53 6.55 18.21
C CYS A 54 1.41 5.87 19.58
N SER A 55 0.85 4.66 19.62
CA SER A 55 0.78 3.87 20.85
C SER A 55 2.16 3.49 21.40
N GLN A 56 3.11 3.12 20.54
CA GLN A 56 4.47 2.75 20.96
C GLN A 56 5.25 3.93 21.55
N ILE A 57 4.98 5.14 21.06
CA ILE A 57 5.60 6.38 21.57
C ILE A 57 4.77 7.06 22.67
N ASN A 58 3.78 6.37 23.26
CA ASN A 58 2.89 6.87 24.31
C ASN A 58 2.21 8.20 23.98
N ARG A 59 1.82 8.40 22.71
CA ARG A 59 1.02 9.56 22.29
C ARG A 59 -0.47 9.25 22.36
N PRO A 60 -1.32 10.27 22.58
CA PRO A 60 -2.77 10.09 22.51
C PRO A 60 -3.19 9.60 21.10
N LEU A 61 -4.15 8.69 21.06
CA LEU A 61 -4.65 8.10 19.82
C LEU A 61 -5.74 8.95 19.16
N GLU A 62 -5.63 10.27 19.29
CA GLU A 62 -6.53 11.22 18.64
C GLU A 62 -6.22 11.31 17.14
N ASP A 63 -7.27 11.38 16.32
CA ASP A 63 -7.15 11.40 14.86
C ASP A 63 -6.20 12.50 14.36
N LYS A 64 -6.21 13.67 14.98
CA LYS A 64 -5.31 14.79 14.66
C LYS A 64 -3.85 14.40 14.79
N ILE A 65 -3.47 13.82 15.94
CA ILE A 65 -2.10 13.45 16.27
C ILE A 65 -1.62 12.33 15.34
N VAL A 66 -2.49 11.34 15.09
CA VAL A 66 -2.19 10.26 14.16
C VAL A 66 -1.92 10.83 12.77
N VAL A 67 -2.82 11.68 12.25
CA VAL A 67 -2.67 12.32 10.93
C VAL A 67 -1.37 13.10 10.81
N GLU A 68 -1.00 13.88 11.83
CA GLU A 68 0.27 14.63 11.83
C GLU A 68 1.48 13.69 11.66
N HIS A 69 1.44 12.51 12.28
CA HIS A 69 2.53 11.55 12.22
C HIS A 69 2.64 10.82 10.88
N ILE A 70 1.52 10.60 10.19
CA ILE A 70 1.47 9.89 8.89
C ILE A 70 1.24 10.83 7.70
N MET A 71 1.38 12.14 7.88
CA MET A 71 0.99 13.14 6.88
C MET A 71 1.67 12.91 5.52
N ASP A 72 2.97 12.65 5.53
CA ASP A 72 3.78 12.31 4.36
C ASP A 72 3.22 11.10 3.61
N MET A 73 2.86 10.04 4.33
CA MET A 73 2.26 8.84 3.75
C MET A 73 0.86 9.11 3.18
N LEU A 74 0.05 9.92 3.87
CA LEU A 74 -1.29 10.28 3.41
C LEU A 74 -1.23 11.04 2.08
N CYS A 75 -0.23 11.90 1.89
CA CYS A 75 -0.03 12.63 0.63
C CYS A 75 0.29 11.71 -0.57
N CYS A 76 0.74 10.48 -0.34
CA CYS A 76 0.98 9.48 -1.38
C CYS A 76 -0.28 8.68 -1.76
N ILE A 77 -1.37 8.80 -1.00
CA ILE A 77 -2.64 8.09 -1.24
C ILE A 77 -3.49 8.87 -2.25
N ARG A 78 -3.99 8.16 -3.26
CA ARG A 78 -4.77 8.77 -4.36
C ARG A 78 -6.23 8.87 -3.97
N CYS A 79 -6.63 10.03 -3.49
CA CYS A 79 -8.01 10.30 -3.09
C CYS A 79 -9.01 10.06 -4.25
N SER A 80 -8.59 10.24 -5.50
CA SER A 80 -9.39 9.98 -6.70
C SER A 80 -9.81 8.52 -6.88
N SER A 81 -9.10 7.57 -6.24
CA SER A 81 -9.32 6.12 -6.40
C SER A 81 -9.98 5.46 -5.20
N ILE A 82 -10.41 6.24 -4.20
CA ILE A 82 -11.09 5.76 -3.00
C ILE A 82 -12.59 5.67 -3.26
N ARG A 83 -13.19 4.48 -3.10
CA ARG A 83 -14.64 4.27 -3.30
C ARG A 83 -15.47 4.71 -2.08
N GLU A 84 -15.03 4.37 -0.87
CA GLU A 84 -15.77 4.60 0.39
C GLU A 84 -15.17 5.75 1.22
N LYS A 85 -15.20 6.97 0.69
CA LYS A 85 -14.59 8.15 1.34
C LYS A 85 -15.26 8.54 2.66
N ASP A 86 -16.54 8.21 2.81
CA ASP A 86 -17.37 8.44 3.98
C ASP A 86 -16.86 7.71 5.24
N LYS A 87 -16.15 6.59 5.05
CA LYS A 87 -15.57 5.80 6.16
C LYS A 87 -14.18 6.27 6.59
N ILE A 88 -13.65 7.32 5.96
CA ILE A 88 -12.33 7.89 6.26
C ILE A 88 -12.52 9.14 7.12
N PRO A 89 -11.76 9.32 8.22
CA PRO A 89 -11.78 10.55 9.00
C PRO A 89 -11.55 11.77 8.10
N LYS A 90 -12.44 12.76 8.17
CA LYS A 90 -12.39 13.96 7.30
C LYS A 90 -11.03 14.65 7.33
N ILE A 91 -10.40 14.67 8.51
CA ILE A 91 -9.07 15.25 8.69
C ILE A 91 -7.99 14.50 7.90
N ALA A 92 -8.03 13.16 7.86
CA ALA A 92 -7.11 12.36 7.06
C ALA A 92 -7.40 12.51 5.56
N LEU A 93 -8.68 12.48 5.17
CA LEU A 93 -9.11 12.61 3.78
C LEU A 93 -8.64 13.93 3.16
N SER A 94 -8.67 15.03 3.92
CA SER A 94 -8.19 16.35 3.48
C SER A 94 -6.68 16.44 3.19
N LYS A 95 -5.89 15.44 3.63
CA LYS A 95 -4.44 15.38 3.39
C LYS A 95 -4.06 14.49 2.22
N MET A 96 -5.00 13.72 1.69
CA MET A 96 -4.76 12.82 0.56
C MET A 96 -4.74 13.59 -0.76
N ASN A 97 -3.97 13.09 -1.73
CA ASN A 97 -3.77 13.79 -2.98
C ASN A 97 -4.85 13.41 -4.01
N GLY A 98 -5.63 14.41 -4.45
CA GLY A 98 -6.66 14.25 -5.48
C GLY A 98 -6.14 14.24 -6.91
N CYS A 99 -4.94 14.79 -7.14
CA CYS A 99 -4.38 14.99 -8.48
C CYS A 99 -3.54 13.80 -8.97
N LEU A 100 -3.28 12.81 -8.12
CA LEU A 100 -2.52 11.63 -8.52
C LEU A 100 -3.33 10.74 -9.47
N PRO A 101 -2.71 10.25 -10.57
CA PRO A 101 -3.35 9.34 -11.51
C PRO A 101 -3.62 8.00 -10.83
N LYS A 102 -4.71 7.32 -11.22
CA LYS A 102 -5.06 5.98 -10.69
C LYS A 102 -3.88 5.00 -10.85
N ARG A 103 -3.71 4.10 -9.88
CA ARG A 103 -2.73 3.00 -9.97
C ARG A 103 -3.10 2.05 -11.12
N THR A 104 -2.12 1.28 -11.57
CA THR A 104 -2.31 0.22 -12.58
C THR A 104 -3.41 -0.75 -12.16
N CYS A 105 -4.14 -1.29 -13.15
CA CYS A 105 -5.32 -2.12 -12.92
C CYS A 105 -4.97 -3.33 -12.04
N TYR A 106 -5.81 -3.60 -11.03
CA TYR A 106 -5.63 -4.72 -10.11
C TYR A 106 -5.58 -6.04 -10.86
N LYS A 107 -4.48 -6.78 -10.71
CA LYS A 107 -4.32 -8.17 -11.16
C LYS A 107 -4.70 -9.07 -10.00
N THR A 108 -5.63 -10.00 -10.22
CA THR A 108 -6.02 -10.93 -9.16
C THR A 108 -4.83 -11.82 -8.77
N PRO A 109 -4.80 -12.39 -7.56
CA PRO A 109 -3.64 -13.18 -7.09
C PRO A 109 -3.35 -14.39 -7.98
N GLU A 110 -4.37 -14.95 -8.64
CA GLU A 110 -4.25 -16.03 -9.63
C GLU A 110 -3.42 -15.55 -10.84
N ASP A 111 -3.72 -14.36 -11.36
CA ASP A 111 -2.94 -13.72 -12.43
C ASP A 111 -1.51 -13.35 -12.00
N ALA A 112 -1.30 -13.10 -10.70
CA ALA A 112 0.02 -12.75 -10.15
C ALA A 112 0.93 -13.99 -10.01
N LEU A 113 0.36 -15.17 -9.69
CA LEU A 113 1.08 -16.43 -9.71
C LEU A 113 1.48 -16.83 -11.13
N ASP A 114 0.62 -16.59 -12.12
CA ASP A 114 0.97 -16.77 -13.54
C ASP A 114 2.07 -15.81 -14.01
N TYR A 115 2.11 -14.58 -13.46
CA TYR A 115 3.23 -13.65 -13.68
C TYR A 115 4.53 -14.11 -13.01
N CYS A 116 4.47 -14.80 -11.88
CA CYS A 116 5.66 -15.43 -11.27
C CYS A 116 6.14 -16.65 -12.05
N ASN A 117 5.22 -17.46 -12.58
CA ASN A 117 5.53 -18.64 -13.38
C ASN A 117 6.03 -18.30 -14.80
N SER A 118 5.65 -17.14 -15.34
CA SER A 118 6.14 -16.69 -16.66
C SER A 118 7.59 -16.18 -16.66
N TRP A 119 8.24 -16.06 -15.49
CA TRP A 119 9.67 -15.74 -15.37
C TRP A 119 10.59 -16.98 -15.26
N GLN A 120 10.05 -18.19 -15.40
CA GLN A 120 10.79 -19.41 -15.75
C GLN A 120 10.10 -20.02 -16.98
N THR A 121 10.63 -19.96 -18.20
CA THR A 121 11.87 -20.62 -18.63
C THR A 121 12.49 -19.93 -19.86
N SER A 122 13.56 -19.15 -19.67
CA SER A 122 14.61 -18.98 -20.69
C SER A 122 15.91 -19.66 -20.27
N GLY A 123 15.80 -20.69 -19.43
CA GLY A 123 16.84 -21.70 -19.27
C GLY A 123 16.58 -22.81 -20.26
N SER A 124 17.08 -22.66 -21.49
CA SER A 124 17.32 -23.81 -22.35
C SER A 124 18.18 -24.80 -21.57
N TRP A 125 17.60 -25.90 -21.11
CA TRP A 125 18.41 -27.08 -20.82
C TRP A 125 18.96 -27.51 -22.17
N GLY A 126 20.25 -27.27 -22.35
CA GLY A 126 20.96 -27.57 -23.59
C GLY A 126 20.64 -29.00 -24.02
N LYS A 127 20.22 -29.13 -25.28
CA LYS A 127 20.54 -30.33 -26.04
C LYS A 127 22.05 -30.43 -26.09
N PHE A 128 22.64 -31.20 -25.19
CA PHE A 128 23.97 -31.76 -25.38
C PHE A 128 23.89 -33.26 -25.10
N LEU A 129 23.83 -33.97 -26.22
CA LEU A 129 24.16 -35.38 -26.50
C LEU A 129 23.51 -36.44 -25.62
#